data_AF-A0A352JH09-F1
#
_entry.id   AF-A0A352JH09-F1
#
_cell.length_a   1.000
_cell.length_b   1.000
_cell.length_c   1.000
_cell.angle_alpha   90.00
_cell.angle_beta   90.00
_cell.angle_gamma   90.00
#
_symmetry.space_group_name_H-M   'P 1'
#
loop_
_entity.id
_entity.type
_entity.pdbx_description
1 polymer ?
#
loop_
_entity_poly.entity_id
_entity_poly.type
_entity_poly.pdbx_seq_one_letter_code
_entity_poly.pdbx_strand_id
1 'polypeptide(L)'
;MNPKTILWSLLALIILLPSTWFAWSIYQRSENEKLLNSVSTIMSESNKDDPASMEALQAKIKDLDTAIAIMQSVPPSAKELYQQAQANLSKLQNRKEKLLLILETELNVQQELDKAEALAIEAVNIGAKPRNTAKEWNEAYGKWQEAIGILQRTPKSRFINSQIQKNLANYQESASVASTKVSGEQQAINLLNRAKSLADQAVKIAQNPPHSTETWAFAYGKWQEAVDLLEKIPASTSVTAESKILLNEYKKNRNIILNEFRKRENLEIQAMQESEFESFFVGLSSGTKDSLRRLKALGYARERFTSLCFQIITDNTTSADLAGRGFELTSYASGICNYVWDRL
;
A
#
# COMPACT_ATOMS: atom_id res chain seq x y z
N MET A 1 -96.25 -63.15 16.06
CA MET A 1 -95.03 -62.38 16.42
C MET A 1 -95.25 -61.74 17.78
N ASN A 2 -94.37 -62.01 18.73
CA ASN A 2 -94.54 -61.61 20.12
C ASN A 2 -94.01 -60.17 20.32
N PRO A 3 -94.83 -59.17 20.68
CA PRO A 3 -94.38 -57.78 20.83
C PRO A 3 -93.35 -57.59 21.93
N LYS A 4 -93.17 -58.57 22.83
CA LYS A 4 -92.16 -58.55 23.88
C LYS A 4 -90.75 -58.86 23.38
N THR A 5 -90.57 -59.58 22.28
CA THR A 5 -89.21 -59.91 21.78
C THR A 5 -88.60 -58.79 20.93
N ILE A 6 -89.43 -57.96 20.28
CA ILE A 6 -88.98 -56.80 19.48
C ILE A 6 -88.50 -55.64 20.38
N LEU A 7 -89.12 -55.48 21.57
CA LEU A 7 -88.74 -54.44 22.54
C LEU A 7 -87.37 -54.73 23.18
N TRP A 8 -87.03 -55.99 23.44
CA TRP A 8 -85.73 -56.38 24.00
C TRP A 8 -84.59 -56.32 22.96
N SER A 9 -84.87 -56.57 21.69
CA SER A 9 -83.87 -56.41 20.62
C SER A 9 -83.54 -54.94 20.30
N LEU A 10 -84.49 -54.02 20.47
CA LEU A 10 -84.25 -52.58 20.33
C LEU A 10 -83.55 -51.96 21.55
N LEU A 11 -83.77 -52.50 22.75
CA LEU A 11 -83.06 -52.08 23.98
C LEU A 11 -81.60 -52.58 24.04
N ALA A 12 -81.32 -53.77 23.48
CA ALA A 12 -79.94 -54.28 23.39
C ALA A 12 -79.05 -53.44 22.44
N LEU A 13 -79.63 -52.82 21.41
CA LEU A 13 -78.89 -51.94 20.49
C LEU A 13 -78.59 -50.56 21.10
N ILE A 14 -79.35 -50.11 22.11
CA ILE A 14 -79.17 -48.82 22.79
C ILE A 14 -78.12 -48.90 23.92
N ILE A 15 -77.79 -50.11 24.41
CA ILE A 15 -76.81 -50.31 25.50
C ILE A 15 -75.39 -50.57 24.99
N LEU A 16 -75.22 -50.97 23.72
CA LEU A 16 -73.90 -51.25 23.11
C LEU A 16 -73.29 -50.07 22.30
N LEU A 17 -74.06 -49.02 22.01
CA LEU A 17 -73.58 -47.80 21.34
C LEU A 17 -72.95 -46.74 22.29
N PRO A 18 -73.32 -46.63 23.58
CA PRO A 18 -72.63 -45.74 24.51
C PRO A 18 -71.21 -46.22 24.80
N SER A 19 -70.97 -47.54 24.91
CA SER A 19 -69.67 -48.07 25.30
C SER A 19 -68.56 -47.80 24.28
N THR A 20 -68.88 -47.79 22.98
CA THR A 20 -67.93 -47.41 21.93
C THR A 20 -67.65 -45.90 21.91
N TRP A 21 -68.66 -45.06 22.22
CA TRP A 21 -68.48 -43.62 22.33
C TRP A 21 -67.69 -43.23 23.59
N PHE A 22 -67.94 -43.89 24.72
CA PHE A 22 -67.15 -43.75 25.95
C PHE A 22 -65.71 -44.24 25.75
N ALA A 23 -65.50 -45.41 25.13
CA ALA A 23 -64.16 -45.92 24.82
C ALA A 23 -63.39 -44.99 23.86
N TRP A 24 -64.05 -44.46 22.83
CA TRP A 24 -63.47 -43.47 21.93
C TRP A 24 -63.15 -42.15 22.65
N SER A 25 -64.03 -41.66 23.53
CA SER A 25 -63.77 -40.42 24.29
C SER A 25 -62.60 -40.57 25.28
N ILE A 26 -62.44 -41.75 25.89
CA ILE A 26 -61.31 -42.07 26.78
C ILE A 26 -60.02 -42.22 25.97
N TYR A 27 -60.08 -42.89 24.82
CA TYR A 27 -58.95 -43.02 23.90
C TYR A 27 -58.48 -41.66 23.39
N GLN A 28 -59.41 -40.83 22.91
CA GLN A 28 -59.14 -39.46 22.45
C GLN A 28 -58.52 -38.60 23.56
N ARG A 29 -59.00 -38.75 24.80
CA ARG A 29 -58.44 -38.05 25.96
C ARG A 29 -57.00 -38.49 26.25
N SER A 30 -56.71 -39.79 26.19
CA SER A 30 -55.36 -40.33 26.38
C SER A 30 -54.36 -39.84 25.31
N GLU A 31 -54.80 -39.80 24.04
CA GLU A 31 -54.00 -39.27 22.93
C GLU A 31 -53.69 -37.78 23.13
N ASN A 32 -54.69 -36.99 23.53
CA ASN A 32 -54.53 -35.55 23.80
C ASN A 32 -53.61 -35.25 24.99
N GLU A 33 -53.64 -36.07 26.04
CA GLU A 33 -52.72 -35.92 27.19
C GLU A 33 -51.27 -36.23 26.81
N LYS A 34 -51.03 -37.24 25.96
CA LYS A 34 -49.68 -37.52 25.41
C LYS A 34 -49.15 -36.36 24.58
N LEU A 35 -50.01 -35.77 23.74
CA LEU A 35 -49.66 -34.60 22.94
C LEU A 35 -49.30 -33.39 23.81
N LEU A 36 -50.08 -33.09 24.86
CA LEU A 36 -49.77 -31.99 25.77
C LEU A 36 -48.49 -32.21 26.57
N ASN A 37 -48.20 -33.45 26.96
CA ASN A 37 -46.92 -33.80 27.59
C ASN A 37 -45.74 -33.61 26.62
N SER A 38 -45.90 -33.99 25.35
CA SER A 38 -44.87 -33.73 24.34
C SER A 38 -44.60 -32.23 24.15
N VAL A 39 -45.66 -31.41 24.16
CA VAL A 39 -45.52 -29.96 24.05
C VAL A 39 -44.96 -29.33 25.33
N SER A 40 -45.30 -29.85 26.51
CA SER A 40 -44.70 -29.36 27.76
C SER A 40 -43.20 -29.67 27.82
N THR A 41 -42.77 -30.82 27.29
CA THR A 41 -41.36 -31.13 27.07
C THR A 41 -40.72 -30.13 26.11
N ILE A 42 -41.30 -29.91 24.91
CA ILE A 42 -40.79 -28.93 23.93
C ILE A 42 -40.74 -27.51 24.52
N MET A 43 -41.74 -27.09 25.30
CA MET A 43 -41.74 -25.80 25.99
C MET A 43 -40.64 -25.72 27.04
N SER A 44 -40.43 -26.77 27.82
CA SER A 44 -39.36 -26.79 28.83
C SER A 44 -37.97 -26.76 28.19
N GLU A 45 -37.81 -27.40 27.04
CA GLU A 45 -36.54 -27.51 26.32
C GLU A 45 -36.24 -26.26 25.48
N SER A 46 -37.25 -25.67 24.85
CA SER A 46 -37.14 -24.38 24.13
C SER A 46 -36.96 -23.18 25.06
N ASN A 47 -37.37 -23.30 26.33
CA ASN A 47 -37.10 -22.30 27.38
C ASN A 47 -35.73 -22.48 28.06
N LYS A 48 -35.08 -23.63 27.92
CA LYS A 48 -33.69 -23.83 28.39
C LYS A 48 -32.71 -23.23 27.39
N ASP A 49 -31.71 -22.52 27.93
CA ASP A 49 -30.53 -21.93 27.31
C ASP A 49 -30.76 -21.18 25.98
N ASP A 50 -30.12 -20.02 25.84
CA ASP A 50 -30.13 -19.35 24.54
C ASP A 50 -29.44 -20.26 23.49
N PRO A 51 -29.97 -20.35 22.25
CA PRO A 51 -29.37 -21.21 21.22
C PRO A 51 -27.90 -20.84 21.03
N ALA A 52 -27.04 -21.86 20.87
CA ALA A 52 -25.59 -21.71 20.79
C ALA A 52 -25.07 -21.46 19.37
N SER A 53 -25.89 -21.72 18.35
CA SER A 53 -25.57 -21.46 16.94
C SER A 53 -26.82 -21.07 16.14
N MET A 54 -26.60 -20.65 14.89
CA MET A 54 -27.67 -20.37 13.93
C MET A 54 -28.51 -21.62 13.64
N GLU A 55 -27.88 -22.78 13.49
CA GLU A 55 -28.55 -24.06 13.26
C GLU A 55 -29.40 -24.44 14.48
N ALA A 56 -28.86 -24.27 15.69
CA ALA A 56 -29.61 -24.51 16.93
C ALA A 56 -30.80 -23.56 17.08
N LEU A 57 -30.65 -22.29 16.66
CA LEU A 57 -31.74 -21.31 16.65
C LEU A 57 -32.85 -21.72 15.67
N GLN A 58 -32.49 -22.12 14.45
CA GLN A 58 -33.44 -22.61 13.44
C GLN A 58 -34.15 -23.89 13.90
N ALA A 59 -33.42 -24.83 14.49
CA ALA A 59 -34.00 -26.05 15.07
C ALA A 59 -35.03 -25.72 16.16
N LYS A 60 -34.69 -24.82 17.10
CA LYS A 60 -35.63 -24.38 18.14
C LYS A 60 -36.88 -23.71 17.55
N ILE A 61 -36.75 -22.92 16.49
CA ILE A 61 -37.91 -22.32 15.81
C ILE A 61 -38.81 -23.41 15.20
N LYS A 62 -38.22 -24.43 14.57
CA LYS A 62 -38.95 -25.57 14.00
C LYS A 62 -39.67 -26.41 15.08
N ASP A 63 -39.06 -26.59 16.24
CA ASP A 63 -39.69 -27.28 17.37
C ASP A 63 -40.89 -26.49 17.90
N LEU A 64 -40.76 -25.15 17.99
CA LEU A 64 -41.86 -24.27 18.36
C LEU A 64 -42.99 -24.31 17.33
N ASP A 65 -42.69 -24.38 16.04
CA ASP A 65 -43.69 -24.56 14.99
C ASP A 65 -44.48 -25.85 15.16
N THR A 66 -43.78 -26.94 15.47
CA THR A 66 -44.39 -28.25 15.75
C THR A 66 -45.30 -28.18 16.98
N ALA A 67 -44.82 -27.57 18.06
CA ALA A 67 -45.60 -27.38 19.28
C ALA A 67 -46.86 -26.51 19.07
N ILE A 68 -46.74 -25.42 18.30
CA ILE A 68 -47.86 -24.55 17.93
C ILE A 68 -48.91 -25.33 17.12
N ALA A 69 -48.48 -26.11 16.14
CA ALA A 69 -49.38 -26.92 15.32
C ALA A 69 -50.13 -27.97 16.16
N ILE A 70 -49.46 -28.64 17.10
CA ILE A 70 -50.09 -29.57 18.04
C ILE A 70 -51.14 -28.83 18.88
N MET A 71 -50.79 -27.67 19.46
CA MET A 71 -51.72 -26.90 20.30
C MET A 71 -52.95 -26.39 19.53
N GLN A 72 -52.80 -26.02 18.25
CA GLN A 72 -53.91 -25.61 17.38
C GLN A 72 -54.85 -26.77 17.02
N SER A 73 -54.34 -28.01 17.02
CA SER A 73 -55.12 -29.20 16.70
C SER A 73 -56.05 -29.68 17.82
N VAL A 74 -55.89 -29.15 19.05
CA VAL A 74 -56.71 -29.54 20.21
C VAL A 74 -58.15 -29.03 20.04
N PRO A 75 -59.17 -29.90 19.97
CA PRO A 75 -60.54 -29.47 19.71
C PRO A 75 -61.19 -28.85 20.96
N PRO A 76 -62.14 -27.90 20.79
CA PRO A 76 -62.89 -27.30 21.92
C PRO A 76 -63.63 -28.33 22.80
N SER A 77 -63.98 -29.49 22.24
CA SER A 77 -64.61 -30.60 22.97
C SER A 77 -63.73 -31.18 24.09
N ALA A 78 -62.42 -30.94 24.05
CA ALA A 78 -61.46 -31.37 25.08
C ALA A 78 -61.48 -30.50 26.36
N LYS A 79 -62.38 -29.50 26.45
CA LYS A 79 -62.66 -28.65 27.63
C LYS A 79 -61.39 -28.07 28.28
N GLU A 80 -60.94 -28.62 29.40
CA GLU A 80 -59.81 -28.13 30.18
C GLU A 80 -58.51 -28.17 29.38
N LEU A 81 -58.31 -29.22 28.58
CA LEU A 81 -57.14 -29.37 27.71
C LEU A 81 -57.11 -28.30 26.62
N TYR A 82 -58.28 -27.90 26.10
CA TYR A 82 -58.40 -26.80 25.15
C TYR A 82 -58.00 -25.47 25.79
N GLN A 83 -58.45 -25.18 27.01
CA GLN A 83 -58.08 -23.96 27.72
C GLN A 83 -56.57 -23.89 27.99
N GLN A 84 -55.97 -25.01 28.41
CA GLN A 84 -54.52 -25.11 28.60
C GLN A 84 -53.76 -24.93 27.29
N ALA A 85 -54.24 -25.52 26.19
CA ALA A 85 -53.64 -25.37 24.87
C ALA A 85 -53.65 -23.91 24.40
N GLN A 86 -54.79 -23.21 24.52
CA GLN A 86 -54.91 -21.80 24.16
C GLN A 86 -54.01 -20.89 25.01
N ALA A 87 -53.91 -21.15 26.31
CA ALA A 87 -53.02 -20.40 27.20
C ALA A 87 -51.53 -20.56 26.80
N ASN A 88 -51.12 -21.77 26.42
CA ASN A 88 -49.74 -22.06 26.00
C ASN A 88 -49.43 -21.56 24.58
N LEU A 89 -50.44 -21.50 23.69
CA LEU A 89 -50.29 -21.02 22.32
C LEU A 89 -49.72 -19.60 22.27
N SER A 90 -50.27 -18.68 23.06
CA SER A 90 -49.78 -17.30 23.14
C SER A 90 -48.32 -17.21 23.58
N LYS A 91 -47.90 -18.03 24.56
CA LYS A 91 -46.52 -18.08 25.06
C LYS A 91 -45.56 -18.60 23.99
N LEU A 92 -45.95 -19.69 23.30
CA LEU A 92 -45.17 -20.28 22.21
C LEU A 92 -45.00 -19.31 21.05
N GLN A 93 -46.08 -18.63 20.64
CA GLN A 93 -46.06 -17.62 19.58
C GLN A 93 -45.12 -16.47 19.93
N ASN A 94 -45.24 -15.91 21.13
CA ASN A 94 -44.35 -14.83 21.60
C ASN A 94 -42.88 -15.27 21.65
N ARG A 95 -42.60 -16.51 22.06
CA ARG A 95 -41.22 -17.03 22.07
C ARG A 95 -40.70 -17.21 20.65
N LYS A 96 -41.50 -17.77 19.74
CA LYS A 96 -41.15 -17.94 18.33
C LYS A 96 -40.84 -16.61 17.68
N GLU A 97 -41.68 -15.60 17.88
CA GLU A 97 -41.48 -14.25 17.33
C GLU A 97 -40.15 -13.64 17.79
N LYS A 98 -39.82 -13.76 19.08
CA LYS A 98 -38.51 -13.31 19.61
C LYS A 98 -37.33 -14.03 18.95
N LEU A 99 -37.43 -15.35 18.75
CA LEU A 99 -36.36 -16.12 18.12
C LEU A 99 -36.23 -15.81 16.62
N LEU A 100 -37.35 -15.54 15.93
CA LEU A 100 -37.34 -15.10 14.53
C LEU A 100 -36.64 -13.75 14.37
N LEU A 101 -36.90 -12.79 15.27
CA LEU A 101 -36.21 -11.49 15.26
C LEU A 101 -34.69 -11.64 15.44
N ILE A 102 -34.26 -12.54 16.34
CA ILE A 102 -32.84 -12.87 16.49
C ILE A 102 -32.32 -13.48 15.19
N LEU A 103 -33.03 -14.46 14.62
CA LEU A 103 -32.60 -15.13 13.40
C LEU A 103 -32.41 -14.13 12.25
N GLU A 104 -33.36 -13.23 12.05
CA GLU A 104 -33.28 -12.18 11.03
C GLU A 104 -32.08 -11.26 11.26
N THR A 105 -31.85 -10.84 12.51
CA THR A 105 -30.70 -10.00 12.86
C THR A 105 -29.39 -10.72 12.55
N GLU A 106 -29.26 -11.99 12.93
CA GLU A 106 -28.04 -12.78 12.69
C GLU A 106 -27.81 -13.08 11.21
N LEU A 107 -28.88 -13.32 10.44
CA LEU A 107 -28.79 -13.45 8.97
C LEU A 107 -28.31 -12.16 8.31
N ASN A 108 -28.82 -11.01 8.75
CA ASN A 108 -28.38 -9.72 8.24
C ASN A 108 -26.91 -9.45 8.59
N VAL A 109 -26.48 -9.80 9.80
CA VAL A 109 -25.07 -9.71 10.21
C VAL A 109 -24.18 -10.62 9.37
N GLN A 110 -24.61 -11.85 9.08
CA GLN A 110 -23.88 -12.77 8.20
C GLN A 110 -23.74 -12.19 6.78
N GLN A 111 -24.81 -11.63 6.22
CA GLN A 111 -24.76 -11.00 4.89
C GLN A 111 -23.81 -9.80 4.84
N GLU A 112 -23.77 -8.96 5.86
CA GLU A 112 -22.81 -7.84 5.92
C GLU A 112 -21.37 -8.35 6.08
N LEU A 113 -21.15 -9.43 6.85
CA LEU A 113 -19.84 -10.09 6.93
C LEU A 113 -19.40 -10.60 5.54
N ASP A 114 -20.27 -11.31 4.82
CA ASP A 114 -19.96 -11.85 3.49
C ASP A 114 -19.60 -10.74 2.49
N LYS A 115 -20.33 -9.60 2.53
CA LYS A 115 -20.01 -8.42 1.70
C LYS A 115 -18.64 -7.84 2.04
N ALA A 116 -18.32 -7.70 3.34
CA ALA A 116 -17.02 -7.21 3.77
C ALA A 116 -15.88 -8.15 3.34
N GLU A 117 -16.10 -9.47 3.41
CA GLU A 117 -15.15 -10.48 2.95
C GLU A 117 -14.93 -10.43 1.44
N ALA A 118 -15.99 -10.23 0.64
CA ALA A 118 -15.86 -10.04 -0.80
C ALA A 118 -14.98 -8.82 -1.16
N LEU A 119 -15.21 -7.69 -0.51
CA LEU A 119 -14.38 -6.47 -0.69
C LEU A 119 -12.93 -6.69 -0.27
N ALA A 120 -12.71 -7.40 0.85
CA ALA A 120 -11.39 -7.78 1.30
C ALA A 120 -10.65 -8.67 0.27
N ILE A 121 -11.34 -9.63 -0.33
CA ILE A 121 -10.79 -10.49 -1.38
C ILE A 121 -10.41 -9.66 -2.62
N GLU A 122 -11.27 -8.73 -3.05
CA GLU A 122 -10.94 -7.80 -4.12
C GLU A 122 -9.67 -6.99 -3.82
N ALA A 123 -9.57 -6.43 -2.61
CA ALA A 123 -8.39 -5.68 -2.16
C ALA A 123 -7.11 -6.52 -2.19
N VAL A 124 -7.17 -7.78 -1.72
CA VAL A 124 -6.05 -8.73 -1.78
C VAL A 124 -5.64 -8.99 -3.23
N ASN A 125 -6.61 -9.24 -4.10
CA ASN A 125 -6.35 -9.53 -5.51
C ASN A 125 -5.69 -8.34 -6.24
N ILE A 126 -6.09 -7.11 -5.91
CA ILE A 126 -5.40 -5.91 -6.40
C ILE A 126 -3.97 -5.90 -5.86
N GLY A 127 -3.77 -6.04 -4.54
CA GLY A 127 -2.45 -6.00 -3.90
C GLY A 127 -1.47 -7.09 -4.33
N ALA A 128 -1.97 -8.23 -4.82
CA ALA A 128 -1.16 -9.36 -5.28
C ALA A 128 -0.47 -9.13 -6.64
N LYS A 129 -0.93 -8.14 -7.43
CA LYS A 129 -0.31 -7.84 -8.72
C LYS A 129 1.13 -7.33 -8.53
N PRO A 130 2.08 -7.77 -9.37
CA PRO A 130 3.45 -7.27 -9.29
C PRO A 130 3.51 -5.80 -9.70
N ARG A 131 4.27 -4.99 -8.94
CA ARG A 131 4.55 -3.57 -9.22
C ARG A 131 3.29 -2.71 -9.40
N ASN A 132 2.31 -2.91 -8.54
CA ASN A 132 1.12 -2.06 -8.42
C ASN A 132 1.48 -0.57 -8.40
N THR A 133 0.71 0.20 -9.16
CA THR A 133 0.78 1.66 -9.20
C THR A 133 0.16 2.30 -7.94
N ALA A 134 0.43 3.59 -7.72
CA ALA A 134 -0.22 4.36 -6.65
C ALA A 134 -1.76 4.27 -6.73
N LYS A 135 -2.31 4.30 -7.96
CA LYS A 135 -3.75 4.18 -8.19
C LYS A 135 -4.30 2.82 -7.75
N GLU A 136 -3.63 1.73 -8.10
CA GLU A 136 -4.04 0.38 -7.73
C GLU A 136 -3.94 0.15 -6.21
N TRP A 137 -2.86 0.60 -5.57
CA TRP A 137 -2.78 0.54 -4.10
C TRP A 137 -3.85 1.37 -3.41
N ASN A 138 -4.22 2.52 -3.98
CA ASN A 138 -5.29 3.36 -3.45
C ASN A 138 -6.67 2.72 -3.62
N GLU A 139 -6.89 2.01 -4.72
CA GLU A 139 -8.09 1.20 -4.94
C GLU A 139 -8.19 0.07 -3.90
N ALA A 140 -7.11 -0.69 -3.68
CA ALA A 140 -7.07 -1.72 -2.64
C ALA A 140 -7.32 -1.12 -1.24
N TYR A 141 -6.72 0.03 -0.93
CA TYR A 141 -6.97 0.76 0.31
C TYR A 141 -8.45 1.14 0.47
N GLY A 142 -9.08 1.68 -0.58
CA GLY A 142 -10.51 2.02 -0.57
C GLY A 142 -11.40 0.82 -0.27
N LYS A 143 -11.12 -0.33 -0.90
CA LYS A 143 -11.82 -1.60 -0.66
C LYS A 143 -11.68 -2.09 0.79
N TRP A 144 -10.49 -1.98 1.37
CA TRP A 144 -10.30 -2.28 2.80
C TRP A 144 -11.11 -1.34 3.70
N GLN A 145 -11.10 -0.03 3.42
CA GLN A 145 -11.88 0.94 4.20
C GLN A 145 -13.38 0.69 4.12
N GLU A 146 -13.89 0.32 2.94
CA GLU A 146 -15.29 -0.05 2.76
C GLU A 146 -15.67 -1.30 3.57
N ALA A 147 -14.85 -2.36 3.50
CA ALA A 147 -15.03 -3.57 4.30
C ALA A 147 -15.02 -3.28 5.81
N ILE A 148 -14.08 -2.45 6.28
CA ILE A 148 -13.99 -1.99 7.67
C ILE A 148 -15.28 -1.24 8.06
N GLY A 149 -15.74 -0.31 7.22
CA GLY A 149 -16.95 0.47 7.45
C GLY A 149 -18.19 -0.41 7.61
N ILE A 150 -18.32 -1.46 6.79
CA ILE A 150 -19.38 -2.46 6.90
C ILE A 150 -19.30 -3.19 8.25
N LEU A 151 -18.13 -3.69 8.65
CA LEU A 151 -18.00 -4.43 9.92
C LEU A 151 -18.21 -3.54 11.15
N GLN A 152 -17.79 -2.27 11.12
CA GLN A 152 -17.95 -1.34 12.24
C GLN A 152 -19.41 -0.93 12.50
N ARG A 153 -20.21 -0.80 11.44
CA ARG A 153 -21.64 -0.44 11.55
C ARG A 153 -22.55 -1.65 11.76
N THR A 154 -22.01 -2.86 11.60
CA THR A 154 -22.75 -4.11 11.81
C THR A 154 -23.08 -4.27 13.30
N PRO A 155 -24.34 -4.56 13.66
CA PRO A 155 -24.70 -4.76 15.07
C PRO A 155 -23.98 -5.98 15.65
N LYS A 156 -23.85 -6.00 16.98
CA LYS A 156 -23.19 -7.11 17.68
C LYS A 156 -23.96 -8.42 17.47
N SER A 157 -23.35 -9.37 16.78
CA SER A 157 -23.87 -10.72 16.62
C SER A 157 -23.71 -11.55 17.90
N ARG A 158 -24.63 -12.47 18.14
CA ARG A 158 -24.55 -13.49 19.17
C ARG A 158 -23.54 -14.58 18.82
N PHE A 159 -23.43 -14.97 17.55
CA PHE A 159 -22.72 -16.17 17.11
C PHE A 159 -21.35 -15.89 16.50
N ILE A 160 -21.23 -14.82 15.70
CA ILE A 160 -20.03 -14.55 14.88
C ILE A 160 -19.30 -13.26 15.28
N ASN A 161 -19.61 -12.68 16.45
CA ASN A 161 -18.95 -11.45 16.89
C ASN A 161 -17.42 -11.59 17.06
N SER A 162 -16.92 -12.74 17.52
CA SER A 162 -15.46 -12.97 17.59
C SER A 162 -14.80 -12.94 16.20
N GLN A 163 -15.47 -13.51 15.20
CA GLN A 163 -15.02 -13.50 13.81
C GLN A 163 -15.03 -12.07 13.23
N ILE A 164 -16.08 -11.30 13.48
CA ILE A 164 -16.15 -9.88 13.07
C ILE A 164 -15.01 -9.07 13.67
N GLN A 165 -14.74 -9.20 14.97
CA GLN A 165 -13.65 -8.47 15.63
C GLN A 165 -12.28 -8.87 15.06
N LYS A 166 -12.08 -10.17 14.80
CA LYS A 166 -10.85 -10.66 14.17
C LYS A 166 -10.66 -10.10 12.76
N ASN A 167 -11.70 -10.15 11.92
CA ASN A 167 -11.65 -9.61 10.56
C ASN A 167 -11.41 -8.10 10.58
N LEU A 168 -12.08 -7.37 11.47
CA LEU A 168 -11.90 -5.92 11.62
C LEU A 168 -10.43 -5.56 11.92
N ALA A 169 -9.79 -6.25 12.86
CA ALA A 169 -8.37 -6.03 13.18
C ALA A 169 -7.45 -6.32 11.98
N ASN A 170 -7.67 -7.45 11.30
CA ASN A 170 -6.88 -7.83 10.12
C ASN A 170 -7.04 -6.84 8.96
N TYR A 171 -8.26 -6.33 8.75
CA TYR A 171 -8.55 -5.40 7.66
C TYR A 171 -7.95 -4.02 7.94
N GLN A 172 -7.96 -3.57 9.20
CA GLN A 172 -7.30 -2.34 9.61
C GLN A 172 -5.79 -2.40 9.38
N GLU A 173 -5.14 -3.51 9.74
CA GLU A 173 -3.73 -3.73 9.44
C GLU A 173 -3.45 -3.71 7.93
N SER A 174 -4.26 -4.44 7.16
CA SER A 174 -4.13 -4.50 5.70
C SER A 174 -4.34 -3.14 5.02
N ALA A 175 -5.29 -2.34 5.52
CA ALA A 175 -5.52 -0.97 5.06
C ALA A 175 -4.29 -0.08 5.35
N SER A 176 -3.69 -0.20 6.54
CA SER A 176 -2.48 0.54 6.91
C SER A 176 -1.30 0.20 5.99
N VAL A 177 -1.13 -1.09 5.67
CA VAL A 177 -0.12 -1.54 4.69
C VAL A 177 -0.40 -0.93 3.32
N ALA A 178 -1.62 -1.02 2.80
CA ALA A 178 -1.99 -0.45 1.51
C ALA A 178 -1.76 1.07 1.45
N SER A 179 -2.15 1.80 2.50
CA SER A 179 -1.90 3.24 2.62
C SER A 179 -0.40 3.58 2.60
N THR A 180 0.43 2.77 3.28
CA THR A 180 1.89 2.94 3.26
C THR A 180 2.45 2.74 1.85
N LYS A 181 1.92 1.76 1.11
CA LYS A 181 2.30 1.51 -0.29
C LYS A 181 1.91 2.68 -1.21
N VAL A 182 0.72 3.26 -1.05
CA VAL A 182 0.30 4.45 -1.80
C VAL A 182 1.31 5.59 -1.61
N SER A 183 1.67 5.90 -0.37
CA SER A 183 2.64 6.95 -0.06
C SER A 183 4.02 6.67 -0.67
N GLY A 184 4.49 5.43 -0.59
CA GLY A 184 5.75 5.01 -1.19
C GLY A 184 5.78 5.17 -2.72
N GLU A 185 4.70 4.78 -3.41
CA GLU A 185 4.57 4.98 -4.86
C GLU A 185 4.56 6.47 -5.22
N GLN A 186 3.78 7.28 -4.50
CA GLN A 186 3.70 8.71 -4.78
C GLN A 186 5.04 9.41 -4.57
N GLN A 187 5.78 9.04 -3.52
CA GLN A 187 7.12 9.55 -3.28
C GLN A 187 8.07 9.17 -4.43
N ALA A 188 8.04 7.92 -4.89
CA ALA A 188 8.86 7.47 -6.01
C ALA A 188 8.54 8.18 -7.32
N ILE A 189 7.25 8.41 -7.63
CA ILE A 189 6.80 9.20 -8.78
C ILE A 189 7.32 10.64 -8.68
N ASN A 190 7.24 11.27 -7.49
CA ASN A 190 7.72 12.62 -7.29
C ASN A 190 9.25 12.73 -7.47
N LEU A 191 10.02 11.75 -6.95
CA LEU A 191 11.47 11.67 -7.16
C LEU A 191 11.81 11.56 -8.65
N LEU A 192 11.12 10.65 -9.37
CA LEU A 192 11.32 10.45 -10.81
C LEU A 192 11.03 11.74 -11.60
N ASN A 193 9.90 12.39 -11.34
CA ASN A 193 9.51 13.61 -12.05
C ASN A 193 10.48 14.77 -11.78
N ARG A 194 10.96 14.91 -10.54
CA ARG A 194 11.95 15.92 -10.19
C ARG A 194 13.30 15.63 -10.85
N ALA A 195 13.72 14.37 -10.93
CA ALA A 195 14.93 13.98 -11.64
C ALA A 195 14.83 14.32 -13.14
N LYS A 196 13.70 14.03 -13.79
CA LYS A 196 13.44 14.44 -15.19
C LYS A 196 13.52 15.95 -15.38
N SER A 197 12.88 16.72 -14.50
CA SER A 197 12.91 18.19 -14.57
C SER A 197 14.34 18.75 -14.43
N LEU A 198 15.15 18.18 -13.54
CA LEU A 198 16.55 18.59 -13.35
C LEU A 198 17.41 18.23 -14.57
N ALA A 199 17.21 17.06 -15.16
CA ALA A 199 17.86 16.66 -16.41
C ALA A 199 17.51 17.61 -17.56
N ASP A 200 16.24 17.96 -17.73
CA ASP A 200 15.79 18.92 -18.75
C ASP A 200 16.42 20.30 -18.57
N GLN A 201 16.56 20.77 -17.32
CA GLN A 201 17.27 22.01 -17.00
C GLN A 201 18.76 21.89 -17.37
N ALA A 202 19.41 20.78 -17.01
CA ALA A 202 20.81 20.55 -17.32
C ALA A 202 21.08 20.56 -18.83
N VAL A 203 20.19 19.94 -19.61
CA VAL A 203 20.25 19.99 -21.08
C VAL A 203 20.15 21.43 -21.57
N LYS A 204 19.17 22.22 -21.11
CA LYS A 204 19.00 23.61 -21.53
C LYS A 204 20.20 24.50 -21.18
N ILE A 205 20.82 24.29 -20.01
CA ILE A 205 22.00 25.05 -19.59
C ILE A 205 23.20 24.73 -20.50
N ALA A 206 23.33 23.48 -20.96
CA ALA A 206 24.43 23.01 -21.80
C ALA A 206 24.19 23.19 -23.32
N GLN A 207 23.07 23.81 -23.72
CA GLN A 207 22.72 23.99 -25.13
C GLN A 207 23.48 25.16 -25.76
N ASN A 208 23.95 24.95 -27.00
CA ASN A 208 24.64 25.95 -27.84
C ASN A 208 25.98 26.43 -27.25
N PRO A 209 26.97 25.52 -27.07
CA PRO A 209 28.32 25.91 -26.67
C PRO A 209 28.98 26.85 -27.71
N PRO A 210 30.01 27.64 -27.33
CA PRO A 210 30.80 27.56 -26.10
C PRO A 210 30.15 28.25 -24.88
N HIS A 211 30.39 27.69 -23.69
CA HIS A 211 29.96 28.25 -22.40
C HIS A 211 31.13 28.46 -21.44
N SER A 212 30.91 29.30 -20.42
CA SER A 212 31.85 29.52 -19.32
C SER A 212 31.99 28.28 -18.42
N THR A 213 33.08 28.21 -17.64
CA THR A 213 33.30 27.15 -16.67
C THR A 213 32.16 27.04 -15.65
N GLU A 214 31.62 28.17 -15.16
CA GLU A 214 30.49 28.19 -14.22
C GLU A 214 29.22 27.60 -14.82
N THR A 215 28.97 27.86 -16.11
CA THR A 215 27.79 27.32 -16.81
C THR A 215 27.87 25.80 -16.90
N TRP A 216 29.05 25.24 -17.20
CA TRP A 216 29.26 23.79 -17.20
C TRP A 216 29.19 23.18 -15.79
N ALA A 217 29.76 23.85 -14.79
CA ALA A 217 29.66 23.43 -13.40
C ALA A 217 28.19 23.37 -12.94
N PHE A 218 27.38 24.36 -13.33
CA PHE A 218 25.96 24.40 -13.00
C PHE A 218 25.17 23.28 -13.70
N ALA A 219 25.42 23.04 -14.99
CA ALA A 219 24.83 21.90 -15.71
C ALA A 219 25.22 20.55 -15.09
N TYR A 220 26.48 20.39 -14.69
CA TYR A 220 26.98 19.20 -14.00
C TYR A 220 26.24 18.98 -12.67
N GLY A 221 26.08 20.03 -11.87
CA GLY A 221 25.35 19.99 -10.60
C GLY A 221 23.91 19.49 -10.78
N LYS A 222 23.20 19.99 -11.81
CA LYS A 222 21.84 19.53 -12.12
C LYS A 222 21.76 18.06 -12.51
N TRP A 223 22.72 17.57 -13.31
CA TRP A 223 22.80 16.15 -13.62
C TRP A 223 23.12 15.29 -12.39
N GLN A 224 24.01 15.75 -11.51
CA GLN A 224 24.33 15.05 -10.27
C GLN A 224 23.10 14.94 -9.36
N GLU A 225 22.38 16.06 -9.14
CA GLU A 225 21.14 16.05 -8.36
C GLU A 225 20.08 15.09 -8.97
N ALA A 226 19.94 15.08 -10.31
CA ALA A 226 19.01 14.16 -10.98
C ALA A 226 19.37 12.70 -10.74
N VAL A 227 20.66 12.35 -10.82
CA VAL A 227 21.17 11.00 -10.51
C VAL A 227 20.88 10.62 -9.06
N ASP A 228 21.17 11.53 -8.12
CA ASP A 228 20.96 11.28 -6.67
C ASP A 228 19.49 11.03 -6.32
N LEU A 229 18.56 11.68 -7.03
CA LEU A 229 17.12 11.44 -6.85
C LEU A 229 16.70 10.07 -7.38
N LEU A 230 17.22 9.65 -8.54
CA LEU A 230 16.91 8.33 -9.12
C LEU A 230 17.47 7.19 -8.27
N GLU A 231 18.62 7.37 -7.62
CA GLU A 231 19.21 6.37 -6.71
C GLU A 231 18.39 6.16 -5.42
N LYS A 232 17.56 7.14 -5.04
CA LYS A 232 16.67 7.06 -3.86
C LYS A 232 15.36 6.32 -4.13
N ILE A 233 15.05 5.98 -5.38
CA ILE A 233 13.79 5.33 -5.75
C ILE A 233 13.81 3.86 -5.28
N PRO A 234 12.87 3.42 -4.42
CA PRO A 234 12.85 2.05 -3.93
C PRO A 234 12.55 1.04 -5.05
N ALA A 235 13.24 -0.11 -5.02
CA ALA A 235 13.17 -1.13 -6.07
C ALA A 235 11.83 -1.88 -6.17
N SER A 236 10.96 -1.73 -5.17
CA SER A 236 9.62 -2.34 -5.11
C SER A 236 8.55 -1.49 -5.80
N THR A 237 8.90 -0.30 -6.30
CA THR A 237 7.92 0.66 -6.83
C THR A 237 7.60 0.45 -8.31
N SER A 238 6.43 0.90 -8.75
CA SER A 238 5.99 0.80 -10.14
C SER A 238 6.94 1.47 -11.13
N VAL A 239 7.58 2.57 -10.72
CA VAL A 239 8.51 3.37 -11.55
C VAL A 239 9.95 2.86 -11.57
N THR A 240 10.26 1.76 -10.88
CA THR A 240 11.63 1.24 -10.74
C THR A 240 12.30 0.95 -12.09
N ALA A 241 11.57 0.35 -13.03
CA ALA A 241 12.14 -0.06 -14.32
C ALA A 241 12.58 1.17 -15.13
N GLU A 242 11.72 2.16 -15.26
CA GLU A 242 12.02 3.43 -15.92
C GLU A 242 13.17 4.17 -15.21
N SER A 243 13.11 4.24 -13.88
CA SER A 243 14.12 4.93 -13.07
C SER A 243 15.53 4.35 -13.28
N LYS A 244 15.65 3.03 -13.41
CA LYS A 244 16.93 2.35 -13.70
C LYS A 244 17.46 2.67 -15.10
N ILE A 245 16.58 2.77 -16.10
CA ILE A 245 16.97 3.14 -17.47
C ILE A 245 17.52 4.57 -17.46
N LEU A 246 16.76 5.51 -16.90
CA LEU A 246 17.16 6.91 -16.81
C LEU A 246 18.42 7.10 -15.96
N LEU A 247 18.59 6.33 -14.88
CA LEU A 247 19.78 6.43 -14.03
C LEU A 247 21.06 6.14 -14.83
N ASN A 248 21.02 5.12 -15.69
CA ASN A 248 22.16 4.77 -16.54
C ASN A 248 22.43 5.85 -17.59
N GLU A 249 21.37 6.40 -18.20
CA GLU A 249 21.48 7.50 -19.16
C GLU A 249 22.04 8.77 -18.51
N TYR A 250 21.49 9.16 -17.36
CA TYR A 250 21.85 10.40 -16.68
C TYR A 250 23.28 10.33 -16.13
N LYS A 251 23.75 9.16 -15.68
CA LYS A 251 25.16 8.96 -15.34
C LYS A 251 26.09 9.19 -16.53
N LYS A 252 25.71 8.75 -17.74
CA LYS A 252 26.50 9.00 -18.96
C LYS A 252 26.51 10.50 -19.29
N ASN A 253 25.35 11.14 -19.31
CA ASN A 253 25.24 12.57 -19.63
C ASN A 253 25.99 13.43 -18.60
N ARG A 254 25.85 13.14 -17.31
CA ARG A 254 26.62 13.77 -16.23
C ARG A 254 28.12 13.69 -16.48
N ASN A 255 28.63 12.52 -16.87
CA ASN A 255 30.06 12.33 -17.12
C ASN A 255 30.54 13.10 -18.36
N ILE A 256 29.71 13.22 -19.41
CA ILE A 256 30.01 14.07 -20.57
C ILE A 256 30.15 15.53 -20.12
N ILE A 257 29.19 16.04 -19.36
CA ILE A 257 29.23 17.44 -18.87
C ILE A 257 30.40 17.67 -17.91
N LEU A 258 30.71 16.69 -17.04
CA LEU A 258 31.88 16.75 -16.15
C LEU A 258 33.19 16.89 -16.93
N ASN A 259 33.31 16.20 -18.07
CA ASN A 259 34.50 16.28 -18.91
C ASN A 259 34.62 17.66 -19.58
N GLU A 260 33.52 18.24 -20.06
CA GLU A 260 33.52 19.60 -20.62
C GLU A 260 33.83 20.66 -19.56
N PHE A 261 33.27 20.52 -18.36
CA PHE A 261 33.60 21.37 -17.21
C PHE A 261 35.10 21.37 -16.91
N ARG A 262 35.69 20.17 -16.72
CA ARG A 262 37.13 20.02 -16.43
C ARG A 262 38.01 20.55 -17.55
N LYS A 263 37.59 20.37 -18.80
CA LYS A 263 38.31 20.90 -19.96
C LYS A 263 38.36 22.42 -19.92
N ARG A 264 37.25 23.09 -19.58
CA ARG A 264 37.19 24.55 -19.48
C ARG A 264 37.98 25.10 -18.30
N GLU A 265 37.84 24.47 -17.14
CA GLU A 265 38.62 24.79 -15.95
C GLU A 265 40.14 24.71 -16.23
N ASN A 266 40.59 23.64 -16.90
CA ASN A 266 42.00 23.49 -17.28
C ASN A 266 42.46 24.58 -18.27
N LEU A 267 41.62 24.97 -19.24
CA LEU A 267 41.94 26.04 -20.19
C LEU A 267 42.06 27.40 -19.49
N GLU A 268 41.20 27.69 -18.50
CA GLU A 268 41.27 28.92 -17.71
C GLU A 268 42.53 28.95 -16.84
N ILE A 269 42.88 27.84 -16.18
CA ILE A 269 44.13 27.72 -15.41
C ILE A 269 45.35 27.96 -16.32
N GLN A 270 45.36 27.36 -17.51
CA GLN A 270 46.43 27.56 -18.49
C GLN A 270 46.52 29.02 -18.95
N ALA A 271 45.40 29.67 -19.25
CA ALA A 271 45.37 31.07 -19.64
C ALA A 271 45.87 32.00 -18.52
N MET A 272 45.53 31.70 -17.25
CA MET A 272 46.04 32.43 -16.10
C MET A 272 47.56 32.29 -15.99
N GLN A 273 48.10 31.07 -16.07
CA GLN A 273 49.54 30.82 -16.04
C GLN A 273 50.27 31.52 -17.19
N GLU A 274 49.72 31.48 -18.41
CA GLU A 274 50.29 32.20 -19.55
C GLU A 274 50.29 33.72 -19.32
N SER A 275 49.21 34.29 -18.78
CA SER A 275 49.15 35.73 -18.47
C SER A 275 50.19 36.14 -17.43
N GLU A 276 50.47 35.27 -16.47
CA GLU A 276 51.48 35.51 -15.45
C GLU A 276 52.89 35.44 -16.03
N PHE A 277 53.19 34.44 -16.87
CA PHE A 277 54.48 34.34 -17.54
C PHE A 277 54.71 35.52 -18.48
N GLU A 278 53.68 35.99 -19.17
CA GLU A 278 53.79 37.19 -20.01
C GLU A 278 54.04 38.45 -19.18
N SER A 279 53.30 38.65 -18.08
CA SER A 279 53.53 39.76 -17.15
C SER A 279 54.96 39.76 -16.62
N PHE A 280 55.48 38.59 -16.25
CA PHE A 280 56.87 38.42 -15.83
C PHE A 280 57.85 38.76 -16.95
N PHE A 281 57.65 38.21 -18.15
CA PHE A 281 58.52 38.45 -19.30
C PHE A 281 58.59 39.94 -19.65
N VAL A 282 57.45 40.63 -19.65
CA VAL A 282 57.40 42.09 -19.84
C VAL A 282 58.19 42.83 -18.76
N GLY A 283 58.09 42.38 -17.50
CA GLY A 283 58.79 42.94 -16.34
C GLY A 283 60.30 42.70 -16.30
N LEU A 284 60.84 41.77 -17.11
CA LEU A 284 62.28 41.54 -17.21
C LEU A 284 63.04 42.79 -17.68
N SER A 285 64.30 42.92 -17.23
CA SER A 285 65.20 43.96 -17.71
C SER A 285 65.39 43.90 -19.23
N SER A 286 65.68 45.03 -19.87
CA SER A 286 65.96 45.07 -21.32
C SER A 286 67.11 44.13 -21.70
N GLY A 287 68.18 44.08 -20.91
CA GLY A 287 69.33 43.20 -21.14
C GLY A 287 68.96 41.71 -21.07
N THR A 288 68.11 41.31 -20.12
CA THR A 288 67.63 39.93 -20.01
C THR A 288 66.76 39.56 -21.21
N LYS A 289 65.82 40.43 -21.61
CA LYS A 289 64.98 40.21 -22.80
C LYS A 289 65.79 40.08 -24.08
N ASP A 290 66.82 40.91 -24.27
CA ASP A 290 67.70 40.83 -25.44
C ASP A 290 68.54 39.56 -25.46
N SER A 291 68.99 39.10 -24.28
CA SER A 291 69.69 37.82 -24.14
C SER A 291 68.81 36.64 -24.56
N LEU A 292 67.53 36.65 -24.15
CA LEU A 292 66.56 35.62 -24.53
C LEU A 292 66.22 35.65 -26.03
N ARG A 293 66.04 36.83 -26.63
CA ARG A 293 65.80 36.96 -28.08
C ARG A 293 66.99 36.49 -28.90
N ARG A 294 68.22 36.85 -28.50
CA ARG A 294 69.46 36.36 -29.13
C ARG A 294 69.56 34.85 -29.01
N LEU A 295 69.27 34.30 -27.82
CA LEU A 295 69.28 32.86 -27.61
C LEU A 295 68.28 32.14 -28.53
N LYS A 296 67.07 32.69 -28.71
CA LYS A 296 66.06 32.16 -29.62
C LYS A 296 66.52 32.21 -31.08
N ALA A 297 67.13 33.33 -31.50
CA ALA A 297 67.63 33.53 -32.86
C ALA A 297 68.75 32.56 -33.27
N LEU A 298 69.45 31.93 -32.32
CA LEU A 298 70.48 30.93 -32.59
C LEU A 298 69.93 29.60 -33.12
N GLY A 299 68.60 29.38 -33.07
CA GLY A 299 67.96 28.21 -33.68
C GLY A 299 68.30 26.88 -33.00
N TYR A 300 68.69 26.90 -31.72
CA TYR A 300 68.95 25.69 -30.95
C TYR A 300 67.72 24.78 -30.87
N ALA A 301 67.93 23.46 -30.77
CA ALA A 301 66.87 22.53 -30.41
C ALA A 301 66.25 22.88 -29.05
N ARG A 302 64.97 22.55 -28.86
CA ARG A 302 64.17 22.93 -27.67
C ARG A 302 64.89 22.64 -26.35
N GLU A 303 65.46 21.44 -26.20
CA GLU A 303 66.18 21.03 -24.98
C GLU A 303 67.40 21.91 -24.67
N ARG A 304 68.16 22.27 -25.71
CA ARG A 304 69.34 23.14 -25.55
C ARG A 304 68.93 24.57 -25.26
N PHE A 305 67.88 25.06 -25.92
CA PHE A 305 67.30 26.36 -25.64
C PHE A 305 66.80 26.46 -24.20
N THR A 306 65.99 25.51 -23.73
CA THR A 306 65.39 25.56 -22.39
C THR A 306 66.45 25.50 -21.31
N SER A 307 67.52 24.70 -21.48
CA SER A 307 68.65 24.66 -20.55
C SER A 307 69.40 26.00 -20.44
N LEU A 308 69.68 26.65 -21.57
CA LEU A 308 70.38 27.95 -21.59
C LEU A 308 69.47 29.09 -21.13
N CYS A 309 68.20 29.06 -21.49
CA CYS A 309 67.21 30.00 -21.01
C CYS A 309 67.07 29.90 -19.49
N PHE A 310 67.04 28.68 -18.94
CA PHE A 310 66.93 28.46 -17.50
C PHE A 310 68.04 29.18 -16.74
N GLN A 311 69.30 29.05 -17.19
CA GLN A 311 70.44 29.77 -16.61
C GLN A 311 70.22 31.29 -16.67
N ILE A 312 69.82 31.83 -17.82
CA ILE A 312 69.53 33.27 -17.97
C ILE A 312 68.44 33.72 -16.99
N ILE A 313 67.37 32.95 -16.80
CA ILE A 313 66.29 33.31 -15.88
C ILE A 313 66.75 33.23 -14.42
N THR A 314 67.44 32.15 -14.02
CA THR A 314 67.90 31.98 -12.63
C THR A 314 69.01 32.95 -12.23
N ASP A 315 69.85 33.36 -13.17
CA ASP A 315 70.93 34.34 -12.92
C ASP A 315 70.38 35.76 -12.72
N ASN A 316 69.17 36.03 -13.22
CA ASN A 316 68.55 37.36 -13.22
C ASN A 316 67.30 37.45 -12.32
N THR A 317 66.94 36.38 -11.61
CA THR A 317 65.74 36.30 -10.77
C THR A 317 66.07 35.63 -9.44
N THR A 318 65.68 36.22 -8.31
CA THR A 318 65.95 35.62 -7.00
C THR A 318 64.77 34.78 -6.50
N SER A 319 65.06 33.79 -5.64
CA SER A 319 64.02 33.01 -4.95
C SER A 319 63.08 33.88 -4.10
N ALA A 320 63.55 35.05 -3.63
CA ALA A 320 62.73 35.99 -2.86
C ALA A 320 61.69 36.70 -3.74
N ASP A 321 62.05 37.04 -4.99
CA ASP A 321 61.13 37.66 -5.96
C ASP A 321 59.99 36.72 -6.36
N LEU A 322 60.25 35.41 -6.34
CA LEU A 322 59.29 34.35 -6.70
C LEU A 322 58.51 33.81 -5.50
N ALA A 323 59.10 33.82 -4.31
CA ALA A 323 58.41 33.42 -3.07
C ALA A 323 57.18 34.29 -2.80
N GLY A 324 57.22 35.58 -3.15
CA GLY A 324 56.07 36.49 -3.07
C GLY A 324 54.92 36.15 -4.05
N ARG A 325 55.18 35.31 -5.04
CA ARG A 325 54.20 34.84 -6.05
C ARG A 325 53.79 33.38 -5.85
N GLY A 326 54.35 32.69 -4.85
CA GLY A 326 54.01 31.31 -4.53
C GLY A 326 54.62 30.24 -5.45
N PHE A 327 55.66 30.58 -6.22
CA PHE A 327 56.31 29.63 -7.12
C PHE A 327 57.69 29.17 -6.63
N GLU A 328 58.01 27.91 -6.89
CA GLU A 328 59.36 27.38 -6.77
C GLU A 328 60.20 27.86 -7.97
N LEU A 329 61.41 28.40 -7.71
CA LEU A 329 62.29 28.99 -8.74
C LEU A 329 62.55 28.06 -9.93
N THR A 330 62.81 26.78 -9.66
CA THR A 330 63.09 25.75 -10.68
C THR A 330 61.88 25.50 -11.59
N SER A 331 60.71 25.26 -10.99
CA SER A 331 59.44 25.03 -11.70
C SER A 331 59.02 26.27 -12.50
N TYR A 332 59.22 27.46 -11.94
CA TYR A 332 58.86 28.73 -12.57
C TYR A 332 59.78 29.09 -13.75
N ALA A 333 61.11 28.97 -13.57
CA ALA A 333 62.08 29.24 -14.62
C ALA A 333 61.90 28.30 -15.81
N SER A 334 61.60 27.02 -15.55
CA SER A 334 61.24 26.06 -16.60
C SER A 334 59.95 26.47 -17.36
N GLY A 335 58.93 26.93 -16.63
CA GLY A 335 57.68 27.45 -17.19
C GLY A 335 57.90 28.65 -18.12
N ILE A 336 58.64 29.66 -17.67
CA ILE A 336 59.00 30.83 -18.48
C ILE A 336 59.79 30.43 -19.72
N CYS A 337 60.75 29.52 -19.60
CA CYS A 337 61.54 29.11 -20.76
C CYS A 337 60.73 28.36 -21.82
N ASN A 338 59.71 27.59 -21.41
CA ASN A 338 58.75 27.04 -22.36
C ASN A 338 57.88 28.13 -22.98
N TYR A 339 57.38 29.08 -22.18
CA TYR A 339 56.62 30.23 -22.68
C TYR A 339 57.39 31.03 -23.74
N VAL A 340 58.64 31.40 -23.42
CA VAL A 340 59.54 32.14 -24.32
C VAL A 340 59.85 31.33 -25.56
N TRP A 341 60.04 30.00 -25.44
CA TRP A 341 60.25 29.13 -26.60
C TRP A 341 59.03 29.11 -27.54
N ASP A 342 57.82 29.05 -27.01
CA ASP A 342 56.61 28.91 -27.82
C ASP A 342 56.12 30.27 -28.41
N ARG A 343 56.52 31.41 -27.82
CA ARG A 343 56.02 32.77 -28.18
C ARG A 343 57.02 33.72 -28.85
N LEU A 344 58.33 33.61 -28.57
CA LEU A 344 59.39 34.30 -29.33
C LEU A 344 59.87 33.41 -30.47
#